data_AF-A0A507QYA2-F1
#
_entry.id   AF-A0A507QYA2-F1
#
_cell.length_a   1.000
_cell.length_b   1.000
_cell.length_c   1.000
_cell.angle_alpha   90.00
_cell.angle_beta   90.00
_cell.angle_gamma   90.00
#
_symmetry.space_group_name_H-M   'P 1'
#
loop_
_entity.id
_entity.type
_entity.pdbx_description
1 polymer ?
#
loop_
_entity_poly.entity_id
_entity_poly.type
_entity_poly.pdbx_seq_one_letter_code
_entity_poly.pdbx_strand_id
1 'polypeptide(L)'
;MHTILNNEWDQTDITQLTLRKIKFEQDAPQRTVAWLLGQAWKHLPPTPDSADVENDFMRKYSSDMTMEEWEERMDIPVNPDTETIHTPWRDKIYYLWNHLFYDVSNFLNRMYDNAGHLHPPASDVFGLPFPRMHSTDEERDNIRVLTKTFDTEVLLIPTYLAPGVAVRVETFSPGEEGGVVRNVQKMRGRFETLRQMEVWYIQKGVEGRFYVEGDWEKDSKGLAAVMVYGKLCDETHGGGGDYDGDDDGKEEE
;
A
#
# COMPACT_ATOMS: atom_id res chain seq x y z
N MET A 1 26.06 -13.54 8.19
CA MET A 1 24.99 -14.38 8.78
C MET A 1 23.69 -13.76 8.32
N HIS A 2 23.02 -14.37 7.33
CA HIS A 2 21.82 -13.79 6.73
C HIS A 2 20.60 -14.31 7.50
N THR A 3 20.04 -13.49 8.38
CA THR A 3 18.74 -13.76 8.98
C THR A 3 17.67 -13.54 7.92
N ILE A 4 17.30 -14.63 7.26
CA ILE A 4 16.02 -14.73 6.55
C ILE A 4 14.97 -14.78 7.66
N LEU A 5 14.30 -13.65 7.89
CA LEU A 5 13.19 -13.60 8.85
C LEU A 5 11.97 -14.30 8.24
N ASN A 6 11.99 -15.63 8.35
CA ASN A 6 10.77 -16.38 8.62
C ASN A 6 10.45 -16.16 10.11
N ASN A 7 9.43 -15.34 10.38
CA ASN A 7 8.56 -15.40 11.56
C ASN A 7 9.00 -14.90 12.96
N GLU A 8 10.18 -14.34 13.21
CA GLU A 8 10.50 -13.83 14.56
C GLU A 8 10.44 -12.31 14.61
N TRP A 9 9.28 -11.80 15.05
CA TRP A 9 9.17 -10.45 15.62
C TRP A 9 9.95 -10.44 16.93
N ASP A 10 10.81 -9.45 17.16
CA ASP A 10 11.43 -9.28 18.47
C ASP A 10 10.53 -8.43 19.39
N GLN A 11 10.83 -8.44 20.69
CA GLN A 11 10.04 -7.71 21.69
C GLN A 11 10.18 -6.18 21.57
N THR A 12 11.24 -5.70 20.90
CA THR A 12 11.42 -4.28 20.58
C THR A 12 10.54 -3.83 19.41
N ASP A 13 10.22 -4.71 18.46
CA ASP A 13 9.23 -4.47 17.40
C ASP A 13 7.79 -4.29 17.96
N ILE A 14 7.52 -4.82 19.16
CA ILE A 14 6.22 -4.66 19.85
C ILE A 14 6.15 -3.30 20.58
N THR A 15 7.28 -2.75 21.01
CA THR A 15 7.35 -1.56 21.88
C THR A 15 7.74 -0.28 21.14
N GLN A 16 8.34 -0.38 19.95
CA GLN A 16 8.59 0.73 19.04
C GLN A 16 7.94 0.44 17.70
N LEU A 17 6.84 1.15 17.38
CA LEU A 17 6.13 1.03 16.11
C LEU A 17 6.89 1.72 14.98
N THR A 18 8.06 1.21 14.63
CA THR A 18 8.78 1.68 13.43
C THR A 18 8.14 1.11 12.16
N LEU A 19 7.63 -0.13 12.23
CA LEU A 19 6.95 -0.77 11.11
C LEU A 19 5.96 -1.83 11.60
N ARG A 20 4.76 -1.87 11.02
CA ARG A 20 3.73 -2.87 11.38
C ARG A 20 3.00 -3.41 10.16
N LYS A 21 2.85 -4.73 10.11
CA LYS A 21 1.98 -5.41 9.14
C LYS A 21 0.57 -5.49 9.70
N ILE A 22 -0.38 -4.97 8.95
CA ILE A 22 -1.80 -4.94 9.32
C ILE A 22 -2.51 -5.84 8.31
N LYS A 23 -2.96 -6.99 8.81
CA LYS A 23 -3.67 -7.98 8.01
C LYS A 23 -5.16 -7.77 8.17
N PHE A 24 -5.86 -7.65 7.05
CA PHE A 24 -7.32 -7.56 7.01
C PHE A 24 -7.94 -8.79 6.32
N GLU A 25 -7.22 -9.92 6.31
CA GLU A 25 -7.64 -11.19 5.69
C GLU A 25 -9.01 -11.69 6.19
N GLN A 26 -9.36 -11.37 7.44
CA GLN A 26 -10.62 -11.76 8.09
C GLN A 26 -11.75 -10.74 7.86
N ASP A 27 -11.45 -9.54 7.33
CA ASP A 27 -12.45 -8.53 6.99
C ASP A 27 -12.91 -8.76 5.55
N ALA A 28 -14.02 -9.48 5.40
CA ALA A 28 -14.54 -9.86 4.09
C ALA A 28 -14.86 -8.65 3.18
N PRO A 29 -15.50 -7.56 3.66
CA PRO A 29 -15.66 -6.33 2.89
C PRO A 29 -14.35 -5.74 2.36
N GLN A 30 -13.35 -5.53 3.24
CA GLN A 30 -12.07 -4.93 2.84
C GLN A 30 -11.32 -5.82 1.84
N ARG A 31 -11.35 -7.13 2.08
CA ARG A 31 -10.77 -8.12 1.18
C ARG A 31 -11.39 -8.04 -0.22
N THR A 32 -12.71 -7.98 -0.31
CA THR A 32 -13.43 -7.89 -1.58
C THR A 32 -13.08 -6.61 -2.33
N VAL A 33 -13.06 -5.46 -1.64
CA VAL A 33 -12.69 -4.17 -2.23
C VAL A 33 -11.24 -4.19 -2.73
N ALA A 34 -10.30 -4.59 -1.88
CA ALA A 34 -8.87 -4.66 -2.22
C ALA A 34 -8.62 -5.55 -3.45
N TRP A 35 -9.28 -6.71 -3.49
CA TRP A 35 -9.20 -7.61 -4.63
C TRP A 35 -9.80 -6.97 -5.90
N LEU A 36 -11.02 -6.42 -5.84
CA LEU A 36 -11.67 -5.76 -6.98
C LEU A 36 -10.81 -4.62 -7.55
N LEU A 37 -10.24 -3.78 -6.69
CA LEU A 37 -9.35 -2.68 -7.10
C LEU A 37 -8.06 -3.21 -7.76
N GLY A 38 -7.48 -4.28 -7.23
CA GLY A 38 -6.33 -4.94 -7.83
C GLY A 38 -6.62 -5.54 -9.21
N GLN A 39 -7.83 -6.07 -9.42
CA GLN A 39 -8.27 -6.53 -10.74
C GLN A 39 -8.53 -5.35 -11.68
N ALA A 40 -9.26 -4.33 -11.24
CA ALA A 40 -9.56 -3.13 -12.03
C ALA A 40 -8.30 -2.49 -12.61
N TRP A 41 -7.17 -2.55 -11.88
CA TRP A 41 -5.89 -2.02 -12.33
C TRP A 41 -5.33 -2.77 -13.55
N LYS A 42 -5.54 -4.10 -13.60
CA LYS A 42 -5.05 -4.98 -14.66
C LYS A 42 -5.88 -4.92 -15.94
N HIS A 43 -7.15 -4.51 -15.83
CA HIS A 43 -8.08 -4.54 -16.95
C HIS A 43 -8.04 -3.26 -17.77
N LEU A 44 -8.30 -3.41 -19.07
CA LEU A 44 -8.45 -2.28 -19.98
C LEU A 44 -9.72 -1.49 -19.58
N PRO A 45 -9.64 -0.16 -19.38
CA PRO A 45 -10.82 0.64 -19.10
C PRO A 45 -11.77 0.64 -20.31
N PRO A 46 -13.09 0.86 -20.11
CA PRO A 46 -14.07 0.88 -21.21
C PRO A 46 -13.73 1.91 -22.30
N THR A 47 -13.21 3.06 -21.88
CA THR A 47 -12.67 4.10 -22.75
C THR A 47 -11.38 4.67 -22.14
N PRO A 48 -10.47 5.27 -22.94
CA PRO A 48 -9.21 5.82 -22.43
C PRO A 48 -9.37 6.92 -21.36
N ASP A 49 -10.52 7.60 -21.35
CA ASP A 49 -10.87 8.69 -20.44
C ASP A 49 -11.81 8.27 -19.30
N SER A 50 -12.20 7.00 -19.20
CA SER A 50 -13.08 6.54 -18.11
C SER A 50 -12.40 6.72 -16.75
N ALA A 51 -13.16 7.29 -15.82
CA ALA A 51 -12.82 7.40 -14.40
C ALA A 51 -13.90 6.78 -13.50
N ASP A 52 -14.88 6.06 -14.06
CA ASP A 52 -16.00 5.49 -13.31
C ASP A 52 -15.76 4.02 -12.95
N VAL A 53 -14.65 3.77 -12.24
CA VAL A 53 -14.24 2.43 -11.80
C VAL A 53 -15.34 1.74 -10.99
N GLU A 54 -16.08 2.50 -10.19
CA GLU A 54 -17.12 1.98 -9.32
C GLU A 54 -18.28 1.38 -10.13
N ASN A 55 -18.80 2.10 -11.13
CA ASN A 55 -19.93 1.60 -11.92
C ASN A 55 -19.51 0.65 -13.05
N ASP A 56 -18.38 0.93 -13.71
CA ASP A 56 -17.92 0.18 -14.89
C ASP A 56 -17.28 -1.15 -14.52
N PHE A 57 -16.62 -1.20 -13.36
CA PHE A 57 -15.94 -2.41 -12.88
C PHE A 57 -16.56 -2.90 -11.57
N MET A 58 -16.37 -2.18 -10.46
CA MET A 58 -16.67 -2.74 -9.13
C MET A 58 -18.10 -3.24 -9.03
N ARG A 59 -19.12 -2.44 -9.38
CA ARG A 59 -20.53 -2.82 -9.32
C ARG A 59 -20.87 -4.01 -10.21
N LYS A 60 -20.28 -4.07 -11.40
CA LYS A 60 -20.46 -5.19 -12.33
C LYS A 60 -19.93 -6.51 -11.75
N TYR A 61 -18.94 -6.43 -10.86
CA TYR A 61 -18.25 -7.57 -10.26
C TYR A 61 -18.48 -7.73 -8.74
N SER A 62 -19.26 -6.86 -8.08
CA SER A 62 -19.37 -6.79 -6.61
C SER A 62 -20.51 -7.61 -6.01
N SER A 63 -21.47 -8.10 -6.79
CA SER A 63 -22.58 -8.87 -6.22
C SER A 63 -23.11 -9.90 -7.21
N ASP A 64 -23.28 -11.12 -6.69
CA ASP A 64 -23.99 -12.26 -7.28
C ASP A 64 -23.21 -13.15 -8.27
N MET A 65 -21.89 -12.96 -8.41
CA MET A 65 -21.07 -13.88 -9.20
C MET A 65 -20.42 -14.94 -8.31
N THR A 66 -20.66 -16.19 -8.64
CA THR A 66 -19.86 -17.33 -8.18
C THR A 66 -18.43 -17.23 -8.74
N MET A 67 -17.49 -17.92 -8.09
CA MET A 67 -16.09 -17.90 -8.53
C MET A 67 -15.90 -18.57 -9.90
N GLU A 68 -16.78 -19.51 -10.24
CA GLU A 68 -16.83 -20.21 -11.53
C GLU A 68 -17.35 -19.29 -12.65
N GLU A 69 -18.43 -18.53 -12.41
CA GLU A 69 -18.92 -17.49 -13.33
C GLU A 69 -17.90 -16.36 -13.54
N TRP A 70 -17.02 -16.15 -12.55
CA TRP A 70 -15.95 -15.19 -12.65
C TRP A 70 -14.78 -15.71 -13.51
N GLU A 71 -14.35 -16.95 -13.30
CA GLU A 71 -13.34 -17.62 -14.13
C GLU A 71 -13.77 -17.73 -15.60
N GLU A 72 -15.05 -18.00 -15.87
CA GLU A 72 -15.61 -17.99 -17.24
C GLU A 72 -15.67 -16.58 -17.85
N ARG A 73 -15.79 -15.52 -17.04
CA ARG A 73 -15.83 -14.13 -17.50
C ARG A 73 -14.46 -13.48 -17.69
N MET A 74 -13.37 -14.15 -17.31
CA MET A 74 -12.00 -13.62 -17.35
C MET A 74 -11.39 -13.53 -18.76
N ASP A 75 -12.21 -13.51 -19.81
CA ASP A 75 -11.82 -12.99 -21.14
C ASP A 75 -11.85 -11.45 -21.19
N ILE A 76 -11.75 -10.78 -20.03
CA ILE A 76 -11.65 -9.33 -19.97
C ILE A 76 -10.28 -8.94 -20.54
N PRO A 77 -10.23 -8.05 -21.55
CA PRO A 77 -8.97 -7.59 -22.08
C PRO A 77 -8.07 -7.03 -20.99
N VAL A 78 -6.88 -7.61 -20.86
CA VAL A 78 -5.83 -7.09 -20.00
C VAL A 78 -5.33 -5.78 -20.61
N ASN A 79 -5.13 -4.76 -19.78
CA ASN A 79 -4.58 -3.50 -20.23
C ASN A 79 -3.14 -3.74 -20.73
N PRO A 80 -2.84 -3.50 -22.03
CA PRO A 80 -1.49 -3.72 -22.56
C PRO A 80 -0.50 -2.67 -22.07
N ASP A 81 -0.98 -1.52 -21.58
CA ASP A 81 -0.14 -0.51 -20.95
C ASP A 81 0.24 -0.95 -19.53
N THR A 82 1.49 -1.38 -19.36
CA THR A 82 2.07 -1.78 -18.07
C THR A 82 2.97 -0.70 -17.47
N GLU A 83 3.06 0.47 -18.10
CA GLU A 83 4.05 1.51 -17.76
C GLU A 83 3.42 2.72 -17.08
N THR A 84 2.17 3.06 -17.43
CA THR A 84 1.74 4.46 -17.28
C THR A 84 1.34 4.93 -15.88
N ILE A 85 1.26 4.21 -14.77
CA ILE A 85 0.87 4.76 -13.43
C ILE A 85 -0.39 5.67 -13.38
N HIS A 86 -0.35 6.92 -13.85
CA HIS A 86 -1.46 7.88 -13.85
C HIS A 86 -2.27 7.87 -15.15
N THR A 87 -3.54 7.51 -15.01
CA THR A 87 -4.61 7.66 -16.00
C THR A 87 -5.88 7.98 -15.22
N PRO A 88 -6.93 8.57 -15.83
CA PRO A 88 -8.19 8.84 -15.11
C PRO A 88 -8.74 7.59 -14.38
N TRP A 89 -8.65 6.42 -15.03
CA TRP A 89 -9.03 5.14 -14.45
C TRP A 89 -8.18 4.74 -13.23
N ARG A 90 -6.85 4.77 -13.38
CA ARG A 90 -5.92 4.39 -12.29
C ARG A 90 -5.98 5.36 -11.12
N ASP A 91 -6.11 6.66 -11.39
CA ASP A 91 -6.24 7.68 -10.35
C ASP A 91 -7.52 7.47 -9.54
N LYS A 92 -8.62 7.06 -10.17
CA LYS A 92 -9.83 6.65 -9.45
C LYS A 92 -9.59 5.38 -8.61
N ILE A 93 -8.87 4.37 -9.12
CA ILE A 93 -8.51 3.19 -8.32
C ILE A 93 -7.72 3.61 -7.07
N TYR A 94 -6.71 4.45 -7.23
CA TYR A 94 -5.90 4.97 -6.12
C TYR A 94 -6.74 5.76 -5.11
N TYR A 95 -7.67 6.56 -5.61
CA TYR A 95 -8.64 7.27 -4.77
C TYR A 95 -9.45 6.29 -3.91
N LEU A 96 -9.95 5.20 -4.47
CA LEU A 96 -10.79 4.22 -3.76
C LEU A 96 -10.05 3.46 -2.65
N TRP A 97 -8.73 3.33 -2.74
CA TRP A 97 -7.92 2.78 -1.64
C TRP A 97 -7.94 3.63 -0.37
N ASN A 98 -8.33 4.91 -0.45
CA ASN A 98 -8.46 5.76 0.75
C ASN A 98 -9.47 5.20 1.76
N HIS A 99 -10.49 4.44 1.33
CA HIS A 99 -11.42 3.79 2.26
C HIS A 99 -10.71 2.79 3.18
N LEU A 100 -9.90 1.89 2.59
CA LEU A 100 -9.11 0.94 3.37
C LEU A 100 -8.11 1.66 4.28
N PHE A 101 -7.40 2.66 3.75
CA PHE A 101 -6.44 3.41 4.57
C PHE A 101 -7.12 4.13 5.73
N TYR A 102 -8.33 4.68 5.52
CA TYR A 102 -9.10 5.33 6.58
C TYR A 102 -9.44 4.34 7.69
N ASP A 103 -9.95 3.17 7.36
CA ASP A 103 -10.30 2.13 8.34
C ASP A 103 -9.07 1.61 9.10
N VAL A 104 -7.97 1.40 8.39
CA VAL A 104 -6.69 1.00 8.99
C VAL A 104 -6.15 2.10 9.92
N SER A 105 -6.23 3.37 9.52
CA SER A 105 -5.79 4.50 10.36
C SER A 105 -6.63 4.62 11.64
N ASN A 106 -7.95 4.42 11.55
CA ASN A 106 -8.84 4.42 12.70
C ASN A 106 -8.52 3.26 13.65
N PHE A 107 -8.24 2.07 13.11
CA PHE A 107 -7.78 0.94 13.91
C PHE A 107 -6.47 1.27 14.64
N LEU A 108 -5.49 1.84 13.94
CA LEU A 108 -4.21 2.22 14.55
C LEU A 108 -4.39 3.24 15.68
N ASN A 109 -5.19 4.28 15.47
CA ASN A 109 -5.48 5.29 16.49
C ASN A 109 -6.18 4.74 17.73
N ARG A 110 -7.02 3.70 17.58
CA ARG A 110 -7.66 3.04 18.74
C ARG A 110 -6.69 2.17 19.53
N MET A 111 -5.68 1.63 18.86
CA MET A 111 -4.70 0.72 19.49
C MET A 111 -3.51 1.48 20.06
N TYR A 112 -3.17 2.61 19.48
CA TYR A 112 -2.02 3.43 19.83
C TYR A 112 -2.42 4.89 19.85
N ASP A 113 -2.32 5.51 21.01
CA ASP A 113 -2.47 6.95 21.14
C ASP A 113 -1.41 7.62 20.24
N ASN A 114 -1.86 8.40 19.24
CA ASN A 114 -1.05 9.20 18.31
C ASN A 114 -0.41 8.48 17.11
N ALA A 115 -1.03 7.45 16.51
CA ALA A 115 -0.55 6.88 15.24
C ALA A 115 -0.83 7.76 13.99
N GLY A 116 -1.12 9.05 14.20
CA GLY A 116 -1.56 9.98 13.16
C GLY A 116 -2.93 9.65 12.58
N HIS A 117 -3.54 10.60 11.88
CA HIS A 117 -4.83 10.37 11.21
C HIS A 117 -4.72 10.61 9.71
N LEU A 118 -5.46 9.82 8.93
CA LEU A 118 -5.51 9.97 7.48
C LEU A 118 -6.57 11.02 7.11
N HIS A 119 -6.22 11.94 6.19
CA HIS A 119 -7.16 12.85 5.56
C HIS A 119 -7.41 12.46 4.10
N PRO A 120 -8.52 11.76 3.77
CA PRO A 120 -8.83 11.47 2.38
C PRO A 120 -9.09 12.75 1.55
N PRO A 121 -8.63 12.81 0.28
CA PRO A 121 -7.67 11.89 -0.34
C PRO A 121 -6.23 12.22 0.09
N ALA A 122 -5.51 11.26 0.67
CA ALA A 122 -4.10 11.40 1.06
C ALA A 122 -3.25 10.25 0.51
N SER A 123 -3.46 9.89 -0.75
CA SER A 123 -2.73 8.83 -1.44
C SER A 123 -1.63 9.37 -2.35
N ASP A 124 -0.50 8.69 -2.39
CA ASP A 124 0.64 8.97 -3.27
C ASP A 124 1.14 7.63 -3.84
N VAL A 125 1.80 7.65 -5.01
CA VAL A 125 1.97 6.46 -5.85
C VAL A 125 3.38 6.38 -6.39
N PHE A 126 3.94 5.18 -6.45
CA PHE A 126 5.18 4.93 -7.18
C PHE A 126 5.19 3.54 -7.83
N GLY A 127 5.77 3.50 -9.03
CA GLY A 127 6.02 2.25 -9.77
C GLY A 127 7.37 1.64 -9.41
N LEU A 128 7.43 0.32 -9.40
CA LEU A 128 8.65 -0.45 -9.33
C LEU A 128 8.90 -1.11 -10.68
N PRO A 129 9.92 -0.69 -11.45
CA PRO A 129 10.20 -1.28 -12.75
C PRO A 129 10.78 -2.70 -12.60
N PHE A 130 10.66 -3.52 -13.65
CA PHE A 130 11.43 -4.75 -13.73
C PHE A 130 12.95 -4.45 -13.69
N PRO A 131 13.74 -5.25 -12.95
CA PRO A 131 15.19 -5.09 -12.91
C PRO A 131 15.81 -5.22 -14.30
N ARG A 132 16.67 -4.26 -14.67
CA ARG A 132 17.50 -4.37 -15.88
C ARG A 132 18.69 -5.27 -15.57
N MET A 133 18.70 -6.49 -16.10
CA MET A 133 19.83 -7.40 -15.91
C MET A 133 21.04 -6.92 -16.71
N HIS A 134 22.14 -6.59 -16.02
CA HIS A 134 23.36 -6.14 -16.67
C HIS A 134 24.44 -7.22 -16.85
N SER A 135 24.44 -8.31 -16.06
CA SER A 135 25.14 -9.57 -16.36
C SER A 135 25.08 -10.52 -15.16
N THR A 136 24.84 -11.81 -15.44
CA THR A 136 24.66 -13.00 -14.56
C THR A 136 23.29 -13.18 -13.90
N ASP A 137 22.78 -14.42 -13.97
CA ASP A 137 21.45 -14.79 -13.49
C ASP A 137 21.41 -14.97 -11.95
N GLU A 138 22.59 -15.08 -11.29
CA GLU A 138 22.72 -15.35 -9.85
C GLU A 138 22.34 -14.15 -8.94
N GLU A 139 22.31 -12.92 -9.48
CA GLU A 139 21.95 -11.72 -8.71
C GLU A 139 20.51 -11.24 -8.93
N ARG A 140 19.71 -11.97 -9.72
CA ARG A 140 18.36 -11.56 -10.15
C ARG A 140 17.48 -11.05 -9.01
N ASP A 141 17.42 -11.80 -7.91
CA ASP A 141 16.54 -11.50 -6.77
C ASP A 141 17.11 -10.44 -5.81
N ASN A 142 18.34 -9.97 -6.05
CA ASN A 142 19.04 -9.00 -5.21
C ASN A 142 19.24 -7.63 -5.88
N ILE A 143 18.63 -7.39 -7.04
CA ILE A 143 18.68 -6.09 -7.69
C ILE A 143 17.68 -5.15 -7.01
N ARG A 144 18.22 -4.13 -6.34
CA ARG A 144 17.44 -3.04 -5.76
C ARG A 144 16.89 -2.15 -6.87
N VAL A 145 15.57 -2.04 -6.94
CA VAL A 145 14.87 -1.24 -7.99
C VAL A 145 14.51 0.17 -7.52
N LEU A 146 14.31 0.37 -6.22
CA LEU A 146 13.99 1.68 -5.65
C LEU A 146 14.50 1.79 -4.21
N THR A 147 14.92 3.00 -3.83
CA THR A 147 15.09 3.39 -2.43
C THR A 147 14.19 4.61 -2.19
N LYS A 148 13.40 4.58 -1.12
CA LYS A 148 12.49 5.66 -0.76
C LYS A 148 12.49 5.85 0.75
N THR A 149 12.65 7.08 1.19
CA THR A 149 12.48 7.48 2.58
C THR A 149 11.17 8.25 2.70
N PHE A 150 10.38 7.93 3.72
CA PHE A 150 9.12 8.61 3.98
C PHE A 150 9.33 9.76 4.97
N ASP A 151 8.83 10.94 4.64
CA ASP A 151 8.91 12.17 5.43
C ASP A 151 7.77 12.33 6.43
N THR A 152 6.75 11.47 6.33
CA THR A 152 5.65 11.28 7.27
C THR A 152 5.51 9.81 7.61
N GLU A 153 4.66 9.50 8.59
CA GLU A 153 4.17 8.14 8.76
C GLU A 153 3.26 7.79 7.58
N VAL A 154 3.32 6.54 7.12
CA VAL A 154 2.58 6.10 5.93
C VAL A 154 1.97 4.72 6.09
N LEU A 155 0.86 4.49 5.40
CA LEU A 155 0.26 3.19 5.14
C LEU A 155 0.59 2.78 3.71
N LEU A 156 1.36 1.72 3.50
CA LEU A 156 1.84 1.27 2.19
C LEU A 156 1.15 -0.05 1.78
N ILE A 157 0.70 -0.12 0.53
CA ILE A 157 0.12 -1.34 -0.06
C ILE A 157 0.50 -1.48 -1.55
N PRO A 158 0.76 -2.70 -2.05
CA PRO A 158 0.83 -2.96 -3.48
C PRO A 158 -0.57 -2.96 -4.09
N THR A 159 -0.82 -2.07 -5.04
CA THR A 159 -2.07 -2.04 -5.81
C THR A 159 -2.00 -2.86 -7.09
N TYR A 160 -0.78 -3.12 -7.57
CA TYR A 160 -0.51 -4.03 -8.66
C TYR A 160 0.78 -4.80 -8.40
N LEU A 161 0.75 -6.08 -8.74
CA LEU A 161 1.91 -6.96 -8.91
C LEU A 161 1.75 -7.66 -10.25
N ALA A 162 2.80 -7.64 -11.07
CA ALA A 162 2.84 -8.40 -12.30
C ALA A 162 2.80 -9.92 -12.01
N PRO A 163 2.35 -10.75 -12.96
CA PRO A 163 2.35 -12.21 -12.78
C PRO A 163 3.73 -12.73 -12.38
N GLY A 164 3.77 -13.64 -11.39
CA GLY A 164 5.02 -14.23 -10.88
C GLY A 164 5.88 -13.30 -10.02
N VAL A 165 5.54 -12.01 -9.89
CA VAL A 165 6.31 -11.04 -9.12
C VAL A 165 5.96 -11.06 -7.64
N ALA A 166 7.00 -10.98 -6.82
CA ALA A 166 6.92 -10.56 -5.44
C ALA A 166 7.82 -9.33 -5.21
N VAL A 167 7.42 -8.47 -4.28
CA VAL A 167 8.22 -7.29 -3.88
C VAL A 167 8.78 -7.53 -2.50
N ARG A 168 10.09 -7.73 -2.40
CA ARG A 168 10.78 -7.69 -1.12
C ARG A 168 11.08 -6.25 -0.75
N VAL A 169 10.83 -5.92 0.51
CA VAL A 169 11.15 -4.63 1.09
C VAL A 169 12.06 -4.83 2.29
N GLU A 170 13.16 -4.10 2.30
CA GLU A 170 14.06 -3.98 3.45
C GLU A 170 13.97 -2.58 4.00
N THR A 171 13.76 -2.44 5.31
CA THR A 171 13.68 -1.15 5.96
C THR A 171 14.88 -0.89 6.85
N PHE A 172 15.31 0.37 6.87
CA PHE A 172 16.45 0.84 7.64
C PHE A 172 16.06 2.11 8.39
N SER A 173 16.51 2.22 9.64
CA SER A 173 16.41 3.48 10.38
C SER A 173 17.66 3.70 11.23
N PRO A 174 17.94 4.95 11.66
CA PRO A 174 19.06 5.23 12.54
C PRO A 174 18.97 4.39 13.81
N GLY A 175 20.06 3.72 14.15
CA GLY A 175 20.18 2.92 15.36
C GLY A 175 21.65 2.77 15.75
N GLU A 176 21.91 2.00 16.80
CA GLU A 176 23.26 1.71 17.27
C GLU A 176 23.53 0.22 17.11
N GLU A 177 24.62 -0.15 16.44
CA GLU A 177 25.01 -1.55 16.28
C GLU A 177 26.50 -1.67 16.59
N GLY A 178 26.81 -2.24 17.76
CA GLY A 178 28.17 -2.38 18.26
C GLY A 178 28.80 -1.05 18.73
N GLY A 179 28.04 -0.14 19.33
CA GLY A 179 28.56 1.13 19.84
C GLY A 179 28.58 2.28 18.82
N VAL A 180 28.19 2.00 17.57
CA VAL A 180 28.29 2.95 16.45
C VAL A 180 26.90 3.25 15.91
N VAL A 181 26.57 4.54 15.82
CA VAL A 181 25.35 5.02 15.19
C VAL A 181 25.43 4.76 13.68
N ARG A 182 24.53 3.92 13.16
CA ARG A 182 24.39 3.62 11.73
C ARG A 182 22.94 3.27 11.40
N ASN A 183 22.63 3.23 10.10
CA ASN A 183 21.34 2.71 9.66
C ASN A 183 21.30 1.20 9.87
N VAL A 184 20.52 0.76 10.84
CA VAL A 184 20.35 -0.66 11.17
C VAL A 184 19.15 -1.18 10.38
N GLN A 185 19.28 -2.36 9.79
CA GLN A 185 18.15 -3.03 9.15
C GLN A 185 17.10 -3.36 10.20
N LYS A 186 15.89 -2.84 10.03
CA LYS A 186 14.77 -3.03 10.96
C LYS A 186 13.86 -4.17 10.53
N MET A 187 13.54 -4.28 9.25
CA MET A 187 12.72 -5.39 8.75
C MET A 187 13.17 -5.86 7.37
N ARG A 188 12.93 -7.14 7.11
CA ARG A 188 12.80 -7.71 5.76
C ARG A 188 11.40 -8.30 5.64
N GLY A 189 10.59 -7.81 4.71
CA GLY A 189 9.27 -8.35 4.43
C GLY A 189 9.03 -8.48 2.93
N ARG A 190 7.90 -9.08 2.56
CA ARG A 190 7.60 -9.40 1.16
C ARG A 190 6.11 -9.25 0.89
N PHE A 191 5.78 -8.55 -0.18
CA PHE A 191 4.46 -8.53 -0.78
C PHE A 191 4.40 -9.60 -1.88
N GLU A 192 3.41 -10.48 -1.80
CA GLU A 192 3.20 -11.59 -2.73
C GLU A 192 1.74 -11.62 -3.17
N THR A 193 1.45 -12.27 -4.30
CA THR A 193 0.11 -12.32 -4.93
C THR A 193 -0.99 -12.85 -4.01
N LEU A 194 -0.65 -13.60 -2.95
CA LEU A 194 -1.57 -14.11 -1.92
C LEU A 194 -1.76 -13.15 -0.72
N ARG A 195 -1.05 -12.01 -0.70
CA ARG A 195 -1.02 -11.03 0.39
C ARG A 195 -1.49 -9.64 -0.03
N GLN A 196 -2.42 -9.56 -0.97
CA GLN A 196 -3.18 -8.32 -1.27
C GLN A 196 -4.03 -7.83 -0.07
N MET A 197 -3.93 -8.50 1.08
CA MET A 197 -4.68 -8.26 2.32
C MET A 197 -3.78 -7.72 3.45
N GLU A 198 -2.62 -7.17 3.11
CA GLU A 198 -1.61 -6.67 4.05
C GLU A 198 -1.30 -5.20 3.74
N VAL A 199 -1.58 -4.31 4.70
CA VAL A 199 -1.11 -2.91 4.70
C VAL A 199 0.10 -2.81 5.62
N TRP A 200 1.12 -2.07 5.21
CA TRP A 200 2.28 -1.80 6.03
C TRP A 200 2.20 -0.39 6.59
N TYR A 201 2.14 -0.25 7.90
CA TYR A 201 2.45 1.01 8.56
C TYR A 201 3.97 1.19 8.60
N ILE A 202 4.47 2.33 8.14
CA ILE A 202 5.89 2.67 8.13
C ILE A 202 6.07 4.04 8.77
N GLN A 203 6.91 4.12 9.79
CA GLN A 203 7.19 5.36 10.49
C GLN A 203 7.97 6.34 9.61
N LYS A 204 7.78 7.63 9.89
CA LYS A 204 8.59 8.73 9.38
C LYS A 204 10.09 8.48 9.55
N GLY A 205 10.86 8.83 8.53
CA GLY A 205 12.32 8.73 8.51
C GLY A 205 12.86 7.32 8.23
N VAL A 206 11.99 6.32 8.06
CA VAL A 206 12.40 4.96 7.66
C VAL A 206 12.73 4.93 6.16
N GLU A 207 13.92 4.45 5.84
CA GLU A 207 14.34 4.17 4.46
C GLU A 207 13.85 2.78 4.06
N GLY A 208 13.00 2.69 3.04
CA GLY A 208 12.60 1.45 2.37
C GLY A 208 13.43 1.19 1.11
N ARG A 209 14.02 0.01 1.01
CA ARG A 209 14.68 -0.53 -0.20
C ARG A 209 13.82 -1.62 -0.80
N PHE A 210 13.46 -1.46 -2.06
CA PHE A 210 12.56 -2.34 -2.78
C PHE A 210 13.33 -3.20 -3.78
N TYR A 211 13.02 -4.48 -3.80
CA TYR A 211 13.59 -5.50 -4.67
C TYR A 211 12.45 -6.25 -5.35
N VAL A 212 12.62 -6.54 -6.63
CA VAL A 212 11.66 -7.34 -7.41
C VAL A 212 12.21 -8.76 -7.49
N GLU A 213 11.42 -9.71 -7.01
CA GLU A 213 11.77 -11.13 -6.93
C GLU A 213 10.69 -11.97 -7.63
N GLY A 214 10.97 -13.27 -7.79
CA GLY A 214 10.00 -14.25 -8.24
C GLY A 214 10.21 -14.69 -9.68
N ASP A 215 9.22 -15.39 -10.23
CA ASP A 215 9.30 -16.06 -11.52
C ASP A 215 8.74 -15.16 -12.64
N TRP A 216 9.43 -14.04 -12.88
CA TRP A 216 9.16 -13.16 -14.03
C TRP A 216 10.10 -13.51 -15.20
N GLU A 217 9.91 -12.93 -16.38
CA GLU A 217 10.79 -13.18 -17.54
C GLU A 217 11.93 -12.17 -17.62
N LYS A 218 13.14 -12.58 -18.01
CA LYS A 218 14.33 -11.71 -18.06
C LYS A 218 14.14 -10.44 -18.90
N ASP A 219 13.37 -10.54 -19.98
CA ASP A 219 13.10 -9.45 -20.91
C ASP A 219 11.77 -8.72 -20.63
N SER A 220 11.20 -8.93 -19.43
CA SER A 220 9.97 -8.25 -18.99
C SER A 220 10.16 -6.74 -19.03
N LYS A 221 9.17 -6.04 -19.60
CA LYS A 221 9.14 -4.58 -19.71
C LYS A 221 8.04 -3.98 -18.85
N GLY A 222 8.22 -2.70 -18.53
CA GLY A 222 7.31 -1.90 -17.73
C GLY A 222 7.43 -2.11 -16.23
N LEU A 223 6.31 -2.00 -15.52
CA LEU A 223 6.28 -2.04 -14.06
C LEU A 223 6.07 -3.47 -13.57
N ALA A 224 6.93 -3.90 -12.65
CA ALA A 224 6.78 -5.14 -11.90
C ALA A 224 5.73 -5.00 -10.79
N ALA A 225 5.60 -3.79 -10.22
CA ALA A 225 4.62 -3.48 -9.20
C ALA A 225 4.24 -2.00 -9.20
N VAL A 226 3.07 -1.69 -8.64
CA VAL A 226 2.68 -0.32 -8.29
C VAL A 226 2.28 -0.25 -6.83
N MET A 227 2.96 0.62 -6.11
CA MET A 227 2.75 0.85 -4.69
C MET A 227 1.95 2.13 -4.50
N VAL A 228 0.92 2.05 -3.67
CA VAL A 228 0.18 3.23 -3.20
C VAL A 228 0.44 3.37 -1.71
N TYR A 229 0.60 4.59 -1.25
CA TYR A 229 0.71 4.88 0.17
C TYR A 229 -0.17 6.04 0.61
N GLY A 230 -0.83 5.85 1.75
CA GLY A 230 -1.56 6.88 2.47
C GLY A 230 -0.64 7.62 3.43
N LYS A 231 -0.59 8.95 3.39
CA LYS A 231 0.19 9.76 4.36
C LYS A 231 -0.64 10.03 5.62
N LEU A 232 -0.08 9.74 6.78
CA LEU A 232 -0.71 10.04 8.07
C LEU A 232 -0.23 11.40 8.56
N CYS A 233 -1.16 12.21 9.07
CA CYS A 233 -0.87 13.54 9.59
C CYS A 233 -0.40 13.44 11.04
N ASP A 234 0.73 14.10 11.33
CA ASP A 234 1.33 14.20 12.68
C ASP A 234 0.55 15.17 13.59
N GLU A 235 -0.37 15.99 13.06
CA GLU A 235 -1.09 17.01 13.83
C GLU A 235 -2.14 16.38 14.74
N THR A 236 -2.01 16.58 16.05
CA THR A 236 -3.11 16.41 16.99
C THR A 236 -4.09 17.56 16.76
N HIS A 237 -5.17 17.30 16.03
CA HIS A 237 -6.32 18.22 16.04
C HIS A 237 -6.83 18.26 17.47
N GLY A 238 -6.47 19.33 18.19
CA GLY A 238 -6.85 19.51 19.57
C GLY A 238 -8.37 19.39 19.67
N GLY A 239 -8.84 18.35 20.35
CA GLY A 239 -10.16 18.31 20.97
C GLY A 239 -10.21 19.34 22.10
N GLY A 240 -10.01 20.61 21.77
CA GLY A 240 -10.34 21.75 22.62
C GLY A 240 -11.74 22.17 22.23
N GLY A 241 -12.72 21.74 23.01
CA GLY A 241 -14.07 22.23 22.87
C GLY A 241 -14.08 23.71 23.23
N ASP A 242 -14.50 24.54 22.30
CA ASP A 242 -15.19 25.81 22.55
C ASP A 242 -16.49 25.75 21.73
N TYR A 243 -17.42 24.90 22.20
CA TYR A 243 -18.83 25.27 22.10
C TYR A 243 -19.03 26.35 23.16
N ASP A 244 -18.54 27.55 22.88
CA ASP A 244 -19.00 28.75 23.56
C ASP A 244 -20.43 28.98 23.11
N GLY A 245 -21.35 28.44 23.90
CA GLY A 245 -22.71 28.90 23.93
C GLY A 245 -22.69 30.33 24.44
N ASP A 246 -22.56 31.29 23.54
CA ASP A 246 -23.05 32.65 23.77
C ASP A 246 -24.56 32.65 23.56
N ASP A 247 -25.22 32.25 24.65
CA ASP A 247 -26.52 32.71 25.08
C ASP A 247 -26.44 34.23 25.28
N ASP A 248 -26.68 35.00 24.22
CA ASP A 248 -26.99 36.43 24.32
C ASP A 248 -28.44 36.64 23.87
N GLY A 249 -29.33 36.47 24.84
CA GLY A 249 -30.65 37.05 24.81
C GLY A 249 -30.59 38.54 24.49
N LYS A 250 -31.34 38.94 23.48
CA LYS A 250 -31.85 40.32 23.37
C LYS A 250 -33.36 40.27 23.28
N GLU A 251 -33.96 40.43 24.46
CA GLU A 251 -35.25 41.10 24.63
C GLU A 251 -35.17 42.54 24.09
N GLU A 252 -36.29 42.93 23.46
CA GLU A 252 -36.87 44.27 23.37
C GLU A 252 -36.11 45.40 22.64
N GLU A 253 -36.62 45.79 21.46
CA GLU A 253 -37.64 46.86 21.31
C GLU A 253 -38.58 46.58 20.12
#